data_AF-A0A1E5IGI9-F1
#
_entry.id   AF-A0A1E5IGI9-F1
#
_cell.length_a   1.000
_cell.length_b   1.000
_cell.length_c   1.000
_cell.angle_alpha   90.00
_cell.angle_beta   90.00
_cell.angle_gamma   90.00
#
_symmetry.space_group_name_H-M   'P 1'
#
loop_
_entity.id
_entity.type
_entity.pdbx_description
1 polymer ?
#
loop_
_entity_poly.entity_id
_entity_poly.type
_entity_poly.pdbx_seq_one_letter_code
_entity_poly.pdbx_strand_id
1 'polypeptide(L)'
;MIITLRKGAKQKEIMVVTEKVKGLGYRPHISKGEDITIIGMIGDSAEKYKEVFEAMDVVEHVNEIQKPYKLASREFKRENTVVKVSRNVDIGGKKIHVMAGPCAIESRDLMNDTGKIVKEAGGTILRGGAFKPRSSFRTDLGLGEGILTRKVNVGETV
;
A
#
# COMPACT_ATOMS: atom_id res chain seq x y z
N MET A 1 -14.77 12.92 -3.87
CA MET A 1 -15.74 11.94 -3.31
C MET A 1 -17.15 12.43 -3.61
N ILE A 2 -18.12 11.54 -3.79
CA ILE A 2 -19.53 11.87 -4.02
C ILE A 2 -20.34 11.41 -2.81
N ILE A 3 -21.08 12.33 -2.20
CA ILE A 3 -21.97 12.06 -1.07
C ILE A 3 -23.40 12.10 -1.61
N THR A 4 -24.09 10.96 -1.57
CA THR A 4 -25.49 10.87 -1.99
C THR A 4 -26.37 11.02 -0.75
N LEU A 5 -27.29 11.99 -0.76
CA LEU A 5 -28.25 12.17 0.34
C LEU A 5 -29.49 11.31 0.12
N ARG A 6 -30.16 10.95 1.22
CA ARG A 6 -31.45 10.25 1.18
C ARG A 6 -32.49 11.08 0.41
N LYS A 7 -33.43 10.37 -0.22
CA LYS A 7 -34.56 10.99 -0.93
C LYS A 7 -35.30 12.00 -0.04
N GLY A 8 -35.56 13.20 -0.58
CA GLY A 8 -36.29 14.24 0.13
C GLY A 8 -35.51 14.98 1.22
N ALA A 9 -34.18 14.89 1.23
CA ALA A 9 -33.32 15.65 2.15
C ALA A 9 -33.67 17.16 2.12
N LYS A 10 -33.97 17.71 3.29
CA LYS A 10 -34.40 19.10 3.46
C LYS A 10 -33.22 20.05 3.27
N GLN A 11 -33.52 21.29 2.91
CA GLN A 11 -32.49 22.34 2.73
C GLN A 11 -31.57 22.50 3.96
N LYS A 12 -32.12 22.34 5.18
CA LYS A 12 -31.32 22.38 6.42
C LYS A 12 -30.27 21.25 6.47
N GLU A 13 -30.64 20.04 6.06
CA GLU A 13 -29.75 18.88 6.09
C GLU A 13 -28.67 18.98 5.00
N ILE A 14 -29.05 19.45 3.79
CA ILE A 14 -28.10 19.77 2.72
C ILE A 14 -27.05 20.78 3.21
N MET A 15 -27.48 21.81 3.94
CA MET A 15 -26.57 22.81 4.51
C MET A 15 -25.63 22.20 5.56
N VAL A 16 -26.12 21.33 6.45
CA VAL A 16 -25.28 20.67 7.46
C VAL A 16 -24.14 19.88 6.81
N VAL A 17 -24.45 19.08 5.78
CA VAL A 17 -23.42 18.33 5.05
C VAL A 17 -22.46 19.27 4.31
N THR A 18 -22.98 20.31 3.68
CA THR A 18 -22.18 21.30 2.93
C THR A 18 -21.21 22.06 3.84
N GLU A 19 -21.66 22.49 5.01
CA GLU A 19 -20.81 23.18 6.00
C GLU A 19 -19.79 22.23 6.61
N LYS A 20 -20.12 20.95 6.82
CA LYS A 20 -19.13 19.94 7.23
C LYS A 20 -18.04 19.79 6.17
N VAL A 21 -18.40 19.71 4.88
CA VAL A 21 -17.43 19.64 3.77
C VAL A 21 -16.50 20.86 3.77
N LYS A 22 -17.04 22.07 3.91
CA LYS A 22 -16.23 23.31 4.00
C LYS A 22 -15.35 23.33 5.24
N GLY A 23 -15.88 22.93 6.39
CA GLY A 23 -15.15 22.90 7.67
C GLY A 23 -13.97 21.92 7.67
N LEU A 24 -13.97 20.93 6.78
CA LEU A 24 -12.85 20.03 6.54
C LEU A 24 -11.82 20.58 5.52
N GLY A 25 -12.05 21.78 4.96
CA GLY A 25 -11.17 22.43 3.98
C GLY A 25 -11.43 22.03 2.53
N TYR A 26 -12.58 21.43 2.22
CA TYR A 26 -12.93 20.97 0.87
C TYR A 26 -13.98 21.88 0.24
N ARG A 27 -14.02 21.89 -1.11
CA ARG A 27 -15.05 22.63 -1.83
C ARG A 27 -16.24 21.72 -2.14
N PRO A 28 -17.45 22.01 -1.61
CA PRO A 28 -18.65 21.29 -1.99
C PRO A 28 -19.14 21.73 -3.37
N HIS A 29 -19.62 20.78 -4.16
CA HIS A 29 -20.36 21.00 -5.40
C HIS A 29 -21.71 20.29 -5.30
N ILE A 30 -22.79 21.06 -5.25
CA ILE A 30 -24.13 20.54 -5.01
C ILE A 30 -24.82 20.34 -6.36
N SER A 31 -25.33 19.13 -6.59
CA SER A 31 -26.22 18.80 -7.69
C SER A 31 -27.57 18.39 -7.12
N LYS A 32 -28.59 19.21 -7.34
CA LYS A 32 -29.97 18.92 -6.91
C LYS A 32 -30.71 18.27 -8.06
N GLY A 33 -31.03 16.99 -7.93
CA GLY A 33 -32.02 16.32 -8.78
C GLY A 33 -33.43 16.54 -8.28
N GLU A 34 -34.41 16.03 -9.02
CA GLU A 34 -35.84 16.09 -8.64
C GLU A 34 -36.12 15.33 -7.33
N ASP A 35 -35.47 14.17 -7.14
CA ASP A 35 -35.69 13.30 -5.98
C ASP A 35 -34.49 13.22 -5.02
N ILE A 36 -33.27 13.31 -5.56
CA ILE A 36 -32.02 13.04 -4.84
C ILE A 36 -31.09 14.24 -4.98
N THR A 37 -30.45 14.62 -3.88
CA THR A 37 -29.36 15.61 -3.89
C THR A 37 -28.02 14.91 -3.74
N ILE A 38 -27.08 15.29 -4.58
CA ILE A 38 -25.70 14.79 -4.58
C ILE A 38 -24.76 15.95 -4.21
N ILE A 39 -23.81 15.67 -3.32
CA ILE A 39 -22.77 16.63 -2.93
C ILE A 39 -21.40 16.05 -3.31
N GLY A 40 -20.76 16.66 -4.31
CA GLY A 40 -19.37 16.39 -4.64
C GLY A 40 -18.44 17.11 -3.66
N MET A 41 -17.58 16.36 -2.98
CA MET A 41 -16.49 16.87 -2.15
C MET A 41 -15.21 16.93 -3.01
N ILE A 42 -14.80 18.15 -3.36
CA ILE A 42 -13.66 18.44 -4.25
C ILE A 42 -12.44 18.79 -3.41
N GLY A 43 -11.36 18.02 -3.59
CA GLY A 43 -10.07 18.17 -2.94
C GLY A 43 -9.34 16.83 -2.89
N ASP A 44 -8.04 16.86 -2.62
CA ASP A 44 -7.23 15.64 -2.50
C ASP A 44 -7.47 14.93 -1.16
N SER A 45 -7.34 13.62 -1.16
CA SER A 45 -7.49 12.76 0.03
C SER A 45 -8.84 12.88 0.73
N ALA A 46 -9.93 13.05 -0.04
CA ALA A 46 -11.29 13.14 0.51
C ALA A 46 -11.80 11.80 1.06
N GLU A 47 -11.26 10.68 0.57
CA GLU A 47 -11.61 9.30 0.95
C GLU A 47 -11.43 9.01 2.44
N LYS A 48 -10.50 9.70 3.12
CA LYS A 48 -10.28 9.54 4.57
C LYS A 48 -11.46 9.98 5.44
N TYR A 49 -12.42 10.72 4.88
CA TYR A 49 -13.62 11.16 5.58
C TYR A 49 -14.88 10.36 5.21
N LYS A 50 -14.73 9.28 4.43
CA LYS A 50 -15.86 8.47 4.00
C LYS A 50 -16.74 8.02 5.16
N GLU A 51 -16.14 7.39 6.17
CA GLU A 51 -16.84 6.91 7.36
C GLU A 51 -17.55 8.04 8.13
N VAL A 52 -16.96 9.24 8.15
CA VAL A 52 -17.56 10.42 8.81
C VAL A 52 -18.86 10.83 8.14
N PHE A 53 -18.91 10.80 6.81
CA PHE A 53 -20.12 11.16 6.06
C PHE A 53 -21.12 10.01 6.00
N GLU A 54 -20.69 8.75 5.90
CA GLU A 54 -21.58 7.58 5.96
C GLU A 54 -22.31 7.46 7.30
N ALA A 55 -21.71 7.95 8.39
CA ALA A 55 -22.32 7.98 9.71
C ALA A 55 -23.40 9.07 9.89
N MET A 56 -23.59 9.97 8.92
CA MET A 56 -24.61 11.02 9.02
C MET A 56 -25.98 10.50 8.57
N ASP A 57 -27.02 10.68 9.39
CA ASP A 57 -28.38 10.17 9.11
C ASP A 57 -28.95 10.57 7.75
N VAL A 58 -28.67 11.80 7.28
CA VAL A 58 -29.15 12.31 5.98
C VAL A 58 -28.41 11.69 4.79
N VAL A 59 -27.25 11.07 5.00
CA VAL A 59 -26.46 10.45 3.94
C VAL A 59 -26.99 9.04 3.67
N GLU A 60 -27.19 8.73 2.39
CA GLU A 60 -27.61 7.39 1.96
C GLU A 60 -26.40 6.50 1.72
N HIS A 61 -25.41 7.00 0.98
CA HIS A 61 -24.14 6.32 0.74
C HIS A 61 -23.09 7.31 0.22
N VAL A 62 -21.82 6.90 0.29
CA VAL A 62 -20.67 7.71 -0.16
C VAL A 62 -19.84 6.91 -1.17
N ASN A 63 -19.63 7.52 -2.34
CA ASN A 63 -18.82 6.93 -3.41
C ASN A 63 -17.46 7.64 -3.53
N GLU A 64 -16.39 6.86 -3.51
CA GLU A 64 -15.05 7.34 -3.82
C GLU A 64 -14.92 7.58 -5.33
N ILE A 65 -14.37 8.73 -5.72
CA ILE A 65 -14.09 9.02 -7.14
C ILE A 65 -12.64 8.62 -7.47
N GLN A 66 -11.71 8.95 -6.58
CA GLN A 66 -10.30 8.62 -6.73
C GLN A 66 -10.03 7.28 -6.07
N LYS A 67 -9.11 6.51 -6.67
CA LYS A 67 -8.64 5.26 -6.08
C LYS A 67 -7.81 5.55 -4.83
N PRO A 68 -7.95 4.77 -3.75
CA PRO A 68 -7.23 5.01 -2.48
C PRO A 68 -5.71 4.78 -2.58
N TYR A 69 -5.21 4.33 -3.74
CA TYR A 69 -3.81 4.05 -4.02
C TYR A 69 -3.26 4.93 -5.15
N LYS A 70 -3.63 6.23 -5.18
CA LYS A 70 -3.22 7.22 -6.19
C LYS A 70 -1.74 7.10 -6.57
N LEU A 71 -0.82 7.14 -5.61
CA LEU A 71 0.63 7.12 -5.85
C LEU A 71 1.16 5.80 -6.46
N ALA A 72 0.47 4.69 -6.22
CA ALA A 72 0.83 3.38 -6.78
C ALA A 72 0.08 3.08 -8.10
N SER A 73 -0.84 3.95 -8.52
CA SER A 73 -1.69 3.71 -9.69
C SER A 73 -1.02 4.07 -11.01
N ARG A 74 -1.32 3.32 -12.07
CA ARG A 74 -0.90 3.65 -13.43
C ARG A 74 -1.56 4.91 -14.01
N GLU A 75 -2.70 5.28 -13.46
CA GLU A 75 -3.41 6.52 -13.82
C GLU A 75 -2.62 7.74 -13.40
N PHE A 76 -2.00 7.70 -12.21
CA PHE A 76 -1.14 8.76 -11.69
C PHE A 76 0.28 8.68 -12.24
N LYS A 77 0.87 7.47 -12.34
CA LYS A 77 2.20 7.24 -12.91
C LYS A 77 2.14 6.18 -14.00
N ARG A 78 2.20 6.60 -15.27
CA ARG A 78 2.03 5.69 -16.42
C ARG A 78 3.23 4.75 -16.58
N GLU A 79 4.43 5.27 -16.31
CA GLU A 79 5.69 4.57 -16.49
C GLU A 79 5.93 3.53 -15.40
N ASN A 80 6.64 2.45 -15.75
CA ASN A 80 7.08 1.46 -14.77
C ASN A 80 8.01 2.11 -13.73
N THR A 81 7.82 1.76 -12.46
CA THR A 81 8.83 2.01 -11.43
C THR A 81 9.91 0.94 -11.56
N VAL A 82 11.15 1.36 -11.80
CA VAL A 82 12.34 0.49 -11.78
C VAL A 82 13.12 0.78 -10.51
N VAL A 83 13.25 -0.23 -9.65
CA VAL A 83 13.95 -0.14 -8.37
C VAL A 83 15.36 -0.69 -8.53
N LYS A 84 16.37 0.18 -8.40
CA LYS A 84 17.79 -0.22 -8.42
C LYS A 84 18.18 -0.80 -7.06
N VAL A 85 18.45 -2.10 -7.00
CA VAL A 85 18.78 -2.84 -5.77
C VAL A 85 20.29 -2.94 -5.58
N SER A 86 21.02 -3.21 -6.66
CA SER A 86 22.48 -3.27 -6.68
C SER A 86 23.00 -2.72 -8.01
N ARG A 87 24.32 -2.76 -8.23
CA ARG A 87 24.94 -2.31 -9.49
C ARG A 87 24.36 -3.04 -10.73
N ASN A 88 23.95 -4.30 -10.59
CA ASN A 88 23.54 -5.17 -11.69
C ASN A 88 22.10 -5.72 -11.56
N VAL A 89 21.33 -5.24 -10.58
CA VAL A 89 19.96 -5.71 -10.30
C VAL A 89 19.00 -4.54 -10.24
N ASP A 90 18.06 -4.53 -11.19
CA ASP A 90 16.98 -3.55 -11.31
C ASP A 90 15.61 -4.25 -11.44
N ILE A 91 14.78 -4.10 -10.41
CA ILE A 91 13.46 -4.75 -10.37
C ILE A 91 12.43 -3.84 -11.05
N GLY A 92 11.67 -4.39 -12.01
CA GLY A 92 10.66 -3.67 -12.79
C GLY A 92 11.08 -3.33 -14.22
N GLY A 93 12.31 -3.70 -14.60
CA GLY A 93 12.82 -3.66 -15.97
C GLY A 93 12.38 -4.86 -16.81
N LYS A 94 13.09 -5.13 -17.91
CA LYS A 94 12.80 -6.26 -18.82
C LYS A 94 13.30 -7.61 -18.29
N LYS A 95 14.33 -7.60 -17.44
CA LYS A 95 14.95 -8.80 -16.89
C LYS A 95 14.05 -9.40 -15.81
N ILE A 96 13.79 -10.69 -15.90
CA ILE A 96 13.11 -11.43 -14.83
C ILE A 96 14.15 -11.82 -13.79
N HIS A 97 13.90 -11.42 -12.54
CA HIS A 97 14.76 -11.72 -11.40
C HIS A 97 14.16 -12.84 -10.57
N VAL A 98 14.99 -13.81 -10.17
CA VAL A 98 14.60 -14.86 -9.22
C VAL A 98 15.24 -14.56 -7.88
N MET A 99 14.41 -14.48 -6.83
CA MET A 99 14.85 -14.33 -5.44
C MET A 99 14.64 -15.65 -4.71
N ALA A 100 15.71 -16.26 -4.21
CA ALA A 100 15.64 -17.57 -3.55
C ALA A 100 16.49 -17.60 -2.27
N GLY A 101 16.20 -18.57 -1.40
CA GLY A 101 16.89 -18.76 -0.13
C GLY A 101 15.95 -19.20 0.99
N PRO A 102 16.50 -19.58 2.15
CA PRO A 102 15.77 -20.33 3.17
C PRO A 102 14.70 -19.46 3.84
N CYS A 103 13.66 -20.09 4.41
CA CYS A 103 12.57 -19.36 5.06
C CYS A 103 13.09 -18.48 6.21
N ALA A 104 13.84 -19.09 7.14
CA ALA A 104 14.57 -18.45 8.23
C ALA A 104 16.08 -18.64 8.02
N ILE A 105 16.89 -17.71 8.51
CA ILE A 105 18.34 -17.90 8.50
C ILE A 105 18.71 -18.65 9.78
N GLU A 106 19.27 -19.85 9.64
CA GLU A 106 19.63 -20.72 10.76
C GLU A 106 21.14 -20.67 11.08
N SER A 107 21.97 -20.43 10.06
CA SER A 107 23.41 -20.22 10.24
C SER A 107 24.01 -19.42 9.09
N ARG A 108 25.17 -18.83 9.32
CA ARG A 108 25.91 -18.09 8.28
C ARG A 108 26.42 -19.02 7.18
N ASP A 109 26.89 -20.21 7.55
CA ASP A 109 27.49 -21.14 6.59
C ASP A 109 26.43 -21.71 5.66
N LEU A 110 25.27 -22.10 6.20
CA LEU A 110 24.12 -22.51 5.38
C LEU A 110 23.69 -21.39 4.43
N MET A 111 23.72 -20.14 4.89
CA MET A 111 23.35 -18.99 4.04
C MET A 111 24.38 -18.74 2.92
N ASN A 112 25.68 -18.91 3.20
CA ASN A 112 26.73 -18.80 2.19
C ASN A 112 26.57 -19.89 1.13
N ASP A 113 26.36 -21.14 1.54
CA ASP A 113 26.23 -22.27 0.62
C ASP A 113 24.94 -22.19 -0.19
N THR A 114 23.84 -21.79 0.45
CA THR A 114 22.59 -21.51 -0.28
C THR A 114 22.79 -20.41 -1.31
N GLY A 115 23.52 -19.36 -0.96
CA GLY A 115 23.85 -18.29 -1.90
C GLY A 115 24.57 -18.79 -3.15
N LYS A 116 25.58 -19.66 -2.99
CA LYS A 116 26.32 -20.25 -4.13
C LYS A 116 25.38 -21.03 -5.04
N ILE A 117 24.56 -21.91 -4.46
CA ILE A 117 23.58 -22.73 -5.19
C ILE A 117 22.58 -21.84 -5.94
N VAL A 118 22.06 -20.80 -5.29
CA VAL A 118 21.13 -19.85 -5.91
C VAL A 118 21.78 -19.14 -7.09
N LYS A 119 23.04 -18.71 -6.95
CA LYS A 119 23.80 -18.05 -8.02
C LYS A 119 24.07 -18.99 -9.19
N GLU A 120 24.51 -20.22 -8.91
CA GLU A 120 24.74 -21.27 -9.91
C GLU A 120 23.46 -21.62 -10.69
N ALA A 121 22.31 -21.61 -10.02
CA ALA A 121 21.00 -21.81 -10.65
C ALA A 121 20.48 -20.58 -11.42
N GLY A 122 21.24 -19.48 -11.49
CA GLY A 122 20.85 -18.24 -12.19
C GLY A 122 19.97 -17.30 -11.36
N GLY A 123 19.79 -17.56 -10.07
CA GLY A 123 19.14 -16.67 -9.13
C GLY A 123 19.94 -15.37 -8.95
N THR A 124 19.22 -14.25 -8.89
CA THR A 124 19.84 -12.91 -8.89
C THR A 124 19.75 -12.21 -7.53
N ILE A 125 18.99 -12.75 -6.58
CA ILE A 125 18.81 -12.18 -5.26
C ILE A 125 18.74 -13.32 -4.24
N LEU A 126 19.55 -13.23 -3.19
CA LEU A 126 19.48 -14.14 -2.05
C LEU A 126 18.56 -13.55 -0.96
N ARG A 127 17.59 -14.33 -0.49
CA ARG A 127 16.66 -13.94 0.60
C ARG A 127 16.77 -14.87 1.81
N GLY A 128 16.53 -14.32 3.00
CA GLY A 128 16.46 -15.10 4.24
C GLY A 128 15.84 -14.27 5.36
N GLY A 129 14.95 -14.88 6.16
CA GLY A 129 14.31 -14.18 7.28
C GLY A 129 15.16 -14.21 8.55
N ALA A 130 15.67 -13.07 9.00
CA ALA A 130 16.39 -12.95 10.27
C ALA A 130 15.45 -12.91 11.49
N PHE A 131 14.22 -12.41 11.30
CA PHE A 131 13.20 -12.31 12.33
C PHE A 131 11.97 -13.12 11.92
N LYS A 132 11.46 -13.94 12.84
CA LYS A 132 10.23 -14.72 12.66
C LYS A 132 9.24 -14.40 13.79
N PRO A 133 8.10 -13.75 13.50
CA PRO A 133 7.06 -13.58 14.51
C PRO A 133 6.46 -14.95 14.82
N ARG A 134 6.72 -15.47 16.02
CA ARG A 134 6.19 -16.76 16.47
C ARG A 134 5.20 -16.56 17.61
N SER A 135 4.09 -17.28 17.53
CA SER A 135 3.01 -17.24 18.53
C SER A 135 3.30 -18.07 19.79
N SER A 136 4.40 -18.83 19.83
CA SER A 136 4.80 -19.66 20.97
C SER A 136 6.22 -19.32 21.42
N PHE A 137 6.42 -19.23 22.73
CA PHE A 137 7.72 -18.92 23.35
C PHE A 137 8.79 -20.02 23.15
N ARG A 138 8.41 -21.21 22.65
CA ARG A 138 9.33 -22.35 22.47
C ARG A 138 9.91 -22.47 21.07
N THR A 139 9.49 -21.62 20.14
CA THR A 139 9.94 -21.68 18.74
C THR A 139 11.05 -20.68 18.48
N ASP A 140 12.01 -21.08 17.63
CA ASP A 140 13.08 -20.22 17.17
C ASP A 140 12.51 -18.94 16.53
N LEU A 141 12.94 -17.80 17.08
CA LEU A 141 12.58 -16.44 16.67
C LEU A 141 13.44 -15.95 15.49
N GLY A 142 14.42 -16.75 15.07
CA GLY A 142 15.47 -16.38 14.13
C GLY A 142 16.68 -15.75 14.83
N LEU A 143 17.77 -15.60 14.09
CA LEU A 143 19.04 -15.10 14.61
C LEU A 143 19.07 -13.58 14.89
N GLY A 144 17.97 -12.87 14.59
CA GLY A 144 17.81 -11.45 14.90
C GLY A 144 18.82 -10.54 14.19
N GLU A 145 19.12 -9.39 14.80
CA GLU A 145 19.99 -8.37 14.19
C GLU A 145 21.43 -8.86 13.96
N GLY A 146 21.91 -9.79 14.80
CA GLY A 146 23.29 -10.28 14.76
C GLY A 146 23.66 -10.99 13.45
N ILE A 147 22.69 -11.49 12.68
CA ILE A 147 22.95 -12.07 11.35
C ILE A 147 22.87 -11.02 10.23
N LEU A 148 22.15 -9.92 10.43
CA LEU A 148 21.99 -8.86 9.41
C LEU A 148 23.27 -8.05 9.20
N THR A 149 24.08 -7.91 10.24
CA THR A 149 25.36 -7.19 10.18
C THR A 149 26.49 -8.03 9.61
N ARG A 150 26.28 -9.34 9.44
CA ARG A 150 27.29 -10.27 8.92
C ARG A 150 27.19 -10.32 7.40
N LYS A 151 28.30 -10.02 6.72
CA LYS A 151 28.39 -10.23 5.27
C LYS A 151 28.17 -11.71 4.96
N VAL A 152 27.22 -12.00 4.08
CA VAL A 152 27.11 -13.31 3.42
C VAL A 152 28.05 -13.29 2.23
N ASN A 153 28.98 -14.24 2.19
CA ASN A 153 30.01 -14.31 1.17
C ASN A 153 29.52 -15.23 0.05
N VAL A 154 28.81 -14.65 -0.92
CA VAL A 154 28.22 -15.39 -2.05
C VAL A 154 29.12 -15.34 -3.31
N GLY A 155 30.38 -14.94 -3.15
CA GLY A 155 31.20 -14.43 -4.25
C GLY A 155 30.68 -13.06 -4.70
N GLU A 156 31.58 -12.19 -5.17
CA GLU A 156 31.26 -10.79 -5.48
C GLU A 156 29.92 -10.64 -6.21
N THR A 157 28.99 -9.97 -5.53
CA THR A 157 27.73 -9.42 -6.02
C THR A 157 26.78 -10.42 -6.70
N VAL A 158 25.54 -10.47 -6.19
CA VAL A 158 24.39 -10.73 -7.04
C VAL A 158 23.62 -9.43 -7.16
#